data_AF-A0A2S5L9M0-F1
#
_entry.id   AF-A0A2S5L9M0-F1
#
_cell.length_a   1.000
_cell.length_b   1.000
_cell.length_c   1.000
_cell.angle_alpha   90.00
_cell.angle_beta   90.00
_cell.angle_gamma   90.00
#
_symmetry.space_group_name_H-M   'P 1'
#
loop_
_entity.id
_entity.type
_entity.pdbx_description
1 polymer ?
#
loop_
_entity_poly.entity_id
_entity_poly.type
_entity_poly.pdbx_seq_one_letter_code
_entity_poly.pdbx_strand_id
1 'polypeptide(L)'
;MNYFNKLPGFIKTPSGLEWVLFKKIPHIFSIGTLSSCLPILNIYLSNEFITREQQQTIYQLMGVVFSVWFFTGVIAIGCIVVIIMKGPAYVADPYELPKENRNLEKIP
;
A
#
# COMPACT_ATOMS: atom_id res chain seq x y z
N MET A 1 -3.70 3.23 28.30
CA MET A 1 -2.44 2.80 27.65
C MET A 1 -2.19 3.72 26.46
N ASN A 2 -1.06 4.42 26.45
CA ASN A 2 -0.73 5.34 25.36
C ASN A 2 0.15 4.61 24.35
N TYR A 3 -0.47 3.98 23.34
CA TYR A 3 0.24 3.13 22.38
C TYR A 3 1.09 3.92 21.36
N PHE A 4 0.92 5.25 21.28
CA PHE A 4 1.52 6.09 20.24
C PHE A 4 2.20 7.34 20.81
N ASN A 5 3.13 7.16 21.77
CA ASN A 5 3.98 8.25 22.24
C ASN A 5 4.94 8.69 21.14
N LYS A 6 4.96 10.00 20.87
CA LYS A 6 5.86 10.63 19.88
C LYS A 6 7.06 11.24 20.59
N LEU A 7 8.22 11.16 19.95
CA LEU A 7 9.44 11.81 20.44
C LEU A 7 9.28 13.34 20.45
N PRO A 8 9.61 14.04 21.55
CA PRO A 8 9.66 15.49 21.54
C PRO A 8 10.79 15.97 20.61
N GLY A 9 10.51 16.98 19.77
CA GLY A 9 11.51 17.57 18.88
C GLY A 9 11.73 16.87 17.53
N PHE A 10 10.86 15.93 17.12
CA PHE A 10 11.00 15.27 15.81
C PHE A 10 10.72 16.22 14.64
N ILE A 11 11.47 16.06 13.55
CA ILE A 11 11.30 16.83 12.31
C ILE A 11 10.18 16.18 11.48
N LYS A 12 9.20 16.98 11.04
CA LYS A 12 8.17 16.51 10.12
C LYS A 12 8.73 16.46 8.71
N THR A 13 8.74 15.28 8.10
CA THR A 13 9.05 15.13 6.68
C THR A 13 7.81 15.46 5.84
N PRO A 14 7.97 16.16 4.69
CA PRO A 14 6.84 16.45 3.82
C PRO A 14 6.30 15.17 3.16
N SER A 15 4.98 15.13 2.95
CA SER A 15 4.32 14.04 2.23
C SER A 15 4.79 14.00 0.78
N GLY A 16 5.37 12.88 0.36
CA GLY A 16 5.90 12.69 -0.99
C GLY A 16 4.92 12.00 -1.95
N LEU A 17 5.49 11.37 -2.99
CA LEU A 17 4.76 10.62 -4.01
C LEU A 17 3.93 9.47 -3.42
N GLU A 18 4.35 8.90 -2.29
CA GLU A 18 3.64 7.83 -1.61
C GLU A 18 2.20 8.21 -1.25
N TRP A 19 1.97 9.44 -0.83
CA TRP A 19 0.64 9.92 -0.42
C TRP A 19 -0.26 10.22 -1.62
N VAL A 20 0.35 10.73 -2.71
CA VAL A 20 -0.36 10.97 -3.97
C VAL A 20 -0.77 9.64 -4.59
N LEU A 21 0.13 8.66 -4.62
CA LEU A 21 -0.15 7.33 -5.15
C LEU A 21 -1.20 6.63 -4.29
N PHE A 22 -1.04 6.64 -2.96
CA PHE A 22 -1.98 6.00 -2.04
C PHE A 22 -3.43 6.51 -2.20
N LYS A 23 -3.62 7.81 -2.41
CA LYS A 23 -4.95 8.39 -2.70
C LYS A 23 -5.52 7.96 -4.05
N LYS A 24 -4.67 7.65 -5.03
CA LYS A 24 -5.09 7.22 -6.37
C LYS A 24 -5.31 5.71 -6.48
N ILE A 25 -4.77 4.91 -5.55
CA ILE A 25 -4.91 3.45 -5.56
C ILE A 25 -6.38 2.99 -5.66
N PRO A 26 -7.35 3.53 -4.89
CA PRO A 26 -8.75 3.11 -4.99
C PRO A 26 -9.34 3.34 -6.38
N HIS A 27 -8.96 4.45 -7.03
CA HIS A 27 -9.37 4.75 -8.40
C HIS A 27 -8.73 3.80 -9.41
N ILE A 28 -7.42 3.53 -9.30
CA ILE A 28 -6.71 2.60 -10.18
C ILE A 28 -7.31 1.19 -10.07
N PHE A 29 -7.58 0.74 -8.84
CA PHE A 29 -8.22 -0.53 -8.56
C PHE A 29 -9.62 -0.63 -9.20
N SER A 30 -10.42 0.43 -9.03
CA SER A 30 -11.79 0.49 -9.57
C SER A 30 -11.77 0.49 -11.10
N ILE A 31 -10.90 1.28 -11.73
CA ILE A 31 -10.77 1.36 -13.19
C ILE A 31 -10.27 0.02 -13.76
N GLY A 32 -9.26 -0.60 -13.13
CA GLY A 32 -8.73 -1.88 -13.58
C GLY A 32 -9.77 -3.01 -13.47
N THR A 33 -10.50 -3.07 -12.35
CA THR A 33 -11.57 -4.07 -12.16
C THR A 33 -12.71 -3.83 -13.14
N LEU A 34 -13.11 -2.57 -13.34
CA LEU A 34 -14.19 -2.21 -14.26
C LEU A 34 -13.83 -2.57 -15.71
N SER A 35 -12.60 -2.27 -16.13
CA SER A 35 -12.08 -2.59 -17.48
C SER A 35 -12.23 -4.08 -17.82
N SER A 36 -11.91 -4.97 -16.87
CA SER A 36 -12.06 -6.41 -17.08
C SER A 36 -13.49 -6.93 -16.86
N CYS A 37 -14.29 -6.26 -16.03
CA CYS A 37 -15.67 -6.67 -15.74
C CYS A 37 -16.63 -6.34 -16.89
N LEU A 38 -16.44 -5.20 -17.57
CA LEU A 38 -17.27 -4.77 -18.71
C LEU A 38 -17.41 -5.82 -19.83
N PRO A 39 -16.33 -6.42 -20.37
CA PRO A 39 -16.46 -7.43 -21.41
C PRO A 39 -17.13 -8.71 -20.89
N ILE A 40 -16.91 -9.11 -19.64
CA ILE A 40 -17.59 -10.27 -19.03
C ILE A 40 -19.10 -10.03 -18.99
N LEU A 41 -19.53 -8.85 -18.51
CA LEU A 41 -20.94 -8.48 -18.43
C LEU A 41 -21.57 -8.42 -19.83
N ASN A 42 -20.86 -7.88 -20.82
CA ASN A 42 -21.33 -7.82 -22.20
C ASN A 42 -21.60 -9.22 -22.80
N ILE A 43 -20.71 -10.19 -22.53
CA ILE A 43 -20.90 -11.58 -22.97
C ILE A 43 -22.15 -12.18 -22.33
N TYR A 44 -22.37 -11.98 -21.03
CA TYR A 44 -23.56 -12.48 -20.33
C TYR A 44 -24.87 -11.84 -20.79
N LEU A 45 -24.87 -10.55 -21.14
CA LEU A 45 -26.07 -9.85 -21.60
C LEU A 45 -26.42 -10.14 -23.06
N SER A 46 -25.42 -10.41 -23.90
CA SER A 46 -25.63 -10.55 -25.35
C SER A 46 -25.90 -11.99 -25.79
N ASN A 47 -25.66 -12.99 -24.94
CA ASN A 47 -25.74 -14.40 -25.30
C ASN A 47 -26.66 -15.16 -24.33
N GLU A 48 -27.66 -15.86 -24.86
CA GLU A 48 -28.51 -16.76 -24.06
C GLU A 48 -27.79 -18.06 -23.67
N PHE A 49 -26.90 -18.55 -24.54
CA PHE A 49 -26.08 -19.74 -24.31
C PHE A 49 -24.60 -19.39 -24.45
N ILE A 50 -23.81 -19.74 -23.44
CA ILE A 50 -22.37 -19.49 -23.45
C ILE A 50 -21.66 -20.60 -24.21
N THR A 51 -20.96 -20.21 -25.28
CA THR A 51 -20.12 -21.12 -26.07
C THR A 51 -18.79 -21.37 -25.36
N ARG A 52 -18.14 -22.51 -25.63
CA ARG A 52 -16.83 -22.87 -25.04
C ARG A 52 -15.78 -21.76 -25.18
N GLU A 53 -15.69 -21.12 -26.34
CA GLU A 53 -14.77 -20.01 -26.63
C GLU A 53 -15.01 -18.80 -25.71
N GLN A 54 -16.28 -18.44 -25.51
CA GLN A 54 -16.67 -17.33 -24.62
C GLN A 54 -16.34 -17.67 -23.16
N GLN A 55 -16.56 -18.92 -22.75
CA GLN A 55 -16.22 -19.38 -21.41
C GLN A 55 -14.70 -19.31 -21.14
N GLN A 56 -13.86 -19.68 -22.12
CA GLN A 56 -12.42 -19.54 -22.00
C GLN A 56 -12.00 -18.07 -21.86
N THR A 57 -12.61 -17.18 -22.63
CA THR A 57 -12.36 -15.74 -22.56
C THR A 57 -12.73 -15.17 -21.18
N ILE A 58 -13.87 -15.59 -20.63
CA ILE A 58 -14.29 -15.18 -19.27
C ILE A 58 -13.26 -15.61 -18.22
N TYR A 59 -12.76 -16.85 -18.27
CA TYR A 59 -11.73 -17.30 -17.32
C TYR A 59 -10.42 -16.53 -17.46
N GLN A 60 -10.03 -16.20 -18.69
CA GLN A 60 -8.82 -15.42 -18.94
C GLN A 60 -8.96 -13.99 -18.38
N LEU A 61 -10.11 -13.35 -18.60
CA LEU A 61 -10.43 -12.03 -18.02
C LEU A 61 -10.49 -12.07 -16.48
N MET A 62 -11.03 -13.15 -15.91
CA MET A 62 -11.02 -13.35 -14.46
C MET A 62 -9.58 -13.42 -13.91
N GLY A 63 -8.67 -14.10 -14.62
CA GLY A 63 -7.24 -14.11 -14.29
C GLY A 63 -6.61 -12.72 -14.33
N VAL A 64 -7.01 -11.88 -15.28
CA VAL A 64 -6.57 -10.47 -15.35
C VAL A 64 -7.08 -9.68 -14.15
N VAL A 65 -8.34 -9.86 -13.74
CA VAL A 65 -8.90 -9.21 -12.54
C VAL A 65 -8.05 -9.53 -11.31
N PHE A 66 -7.78 -10.81 -11.06
CA PHE A 66 -6.94 -11.22 -9.93
C PHE A 66 -5.53 -10.64 -10.03
N SER A 67 -4.93 -10.62 -11.22
CA SER A 67 -3.61 -10.04 -11.43
C SER A 67 -3.58 -8.56 -11.05
N VAL A 68 -4.57 -7.77 -11.50
CA VAL A 68 -4.71 -6.35 -11.15
C VAL A 68 -4.82 -6.18 -9.64
N TRP A 69 -5.62 -7.01 -8.97
CA TRP A 69 -5.79 -6.95 -7.52
C TRP A 69 -4.48 -7.23 -6.77
N PHE A 70 -3.71 -8.23 -7.20
CA PHE A 70 -2.40 -8.54 -6.63
C PHE A 70 -1.42 -7.38 -6.81
N PHE A 71 -1.28 -6.83 -8.01
CA PHE A 71 -0.38 -5.70 -8.25
C PHE A 71 -0.78 -4.46 -7.45
N THR A 72 -2.08 -4.14 -7.40
CA THR A 72 -2.59 -3.07 -6.54
C THR A 72 -2.26 -3.32 -5.07
N GLY A 73 -2.44 -4.55 -4.58
CA GLY A 73 -2.12 -4.93 -3.21
C GLY A 73 -0.64 -4.70 -2.86
N VAL A 74 0.27 -5.12 -3.74
CA VAL A 74 1.71 -4.91 -3.57
C VAL A 74 2.05 -3.42 -3.51
N ILE A 75 1.48 -2.61 -4.40
CA ILE A 75 1.70 -1.15 -4.42
C ILE A 75 1.16 -0.51 -3.14
N ALA A 76 -0.03 -0.91 -2.68
CA ALA A 76 -0.64 -0.40 -1.45
C ALA A 76 0.21 -0.69 -0.22
N ILE A 77 0.70 -1.93 -0.10
CA ILE A 77 1.61 -2.34 0.98
C ILE A 77 2.89 -1.51 0.92
N GLY A 78 3.50 -1.35 -0.26
CA GLY A 78 4.69 -0.52 -0.45
C GLY A 78 4.49 0.92 0.01
N CYS A 79 3.36 1.55 -0.36
CA CYS A 79 3.01 2.89 0.11
C CYS A 79 2.86 2.96 1.64
N ILE A 80 2.18 1.99 2.24
CA ILE A 80 1.99 1.93 3.70
C ILE A 80 3.33 1.82 4.42
N VAL A 81 4.24 0.96 3.94
CA VAL A 81 5.58 0.81 4.51
C VAL A 81 6.34 2.13 4.46
N VAL A 82 6.35 2.84 3.33
CA VAL A 82 7.02 4.14 3.21
C VAL A 82 6.40 5.19 4.13
N ILE A 83 5.07 5.21 4.26
CA ILE A 83 4.35 6.11 5.18
C ILE A 83 4.73 5.81 6.64
N ILE A 84 4.88 4.54 7.02
CA ILE A 84 5.34 4.15 8.35
C ILE A 84 6.80 4.57 8.57
N MET A 85 7.68 4.34 7.59
CA MET A 85 9.09 4.72 7.67
C MET A 85 9.30 6.24 7.79
N LYS A 86 8.49 7.04 7.10
CA LYS A 86 8.47 8.50 7.21
C LYS A 86 7.61 9.01 8.38
N GLY A 87 6.87 8.11 9.03
CA GLY A 87 5.80 8.43 9.96
C GLY A 87 6.28 9.27 11.15
N PRO A 88 5.34 9.81 11.96
CA PRO A 88 5.72 10.55 13.16
C PRO A 88 6.58 9.64 14.03
N ALA A 89 7.68 10.19 14.55
CA ALA A 89 8.70 9.43 15.27
C ALA A 89 8.13 8.81 16.56
N TYR A 90 7.47 7.66 16.40
CA TYR A 90 6.92 6.87 17.48
C TYR A 90 8.07 6.22 18.23
N VAL A 91 8.02 6.26 19.55
CA VAL A 91 9.03 5.64 20.41
C VAL A 91 8.89 4.12 20.28
N ALA A 92 9.87 3.47 19.63
CA ALA A 92 9.84 2.02 19.42
C ALA A 92 10.25 1.23 20.68
N ASP A 93 11.14 1.79 21.52
CA ASP A 93 11.42 1.38 22.90
C ASP A 93 12.23 2.52 23.56
N PRO A 94 11.80 3.09 24.69
CA PRO A 94 12.62 4.08 25.39
C PRO A 94 13.79 3.37 26.08
N TYR A 95 14.93 3.29 25.41
CA TYR A 95 16.18 2.89 26.07
C TYR A 95 16.63 4.01 27.02
N GLU A 96 16.87 3.65 28.27
CA GLU A 96 17.53 4.55 29.21
C GLU A 96 18.98 4.74 28.76
N LEU A 97 19.27 5.93 28.21
CA LEU A 97 20.64 6.32 27.92
C LEU A 97 21.39 6.49 29.26
N PRO A 98 22.51 5.76 29.49
CA PRO A 98 23.36 6.02 30.64
C PRO A 98 23.81 7.48 30.63
N LYS A 99 23.92 8.11 31.81
CA LYS A 99 24.47 9.47 31.89
C LYS A 99 25.87 9.50 31.29
N GLU A 100 26.05 10.39 30.32
CA GLU A 100 27.33 10.64 29.66
C GLU A 100 28.42 10.96 30.69
N ASN A 101 29.50 10.18 30.68
CA ASN A 101 30.66 10.42 31.54
C ASN A 101 31.75 11.17 30.76
N ARG A 102 31.72 12.49 30.84
CA ARG A 102 32.67 13.41 30.19
C ARG A 102 34.14 13.19 30.53
N ASN A 103 34.47 12.43 31.57
CA ASN A 103 35.87 12.11 31.87
C ASN A 103 36.46 11.10 30.87
N LEU A 104 35.64 10.32 30.17
CA LEU A 104 36.07 9.33 29.18
C LEU A 104 36.39 9.95 27.80
N GLU A 105 35.96 11.20 27.56
CA GLU A 105 36.22 11.94 26.31
C GLU A 105 37.56 12.67 26.33
N LYS A 106 38.25 12.69 27.46
CA LYS A 106 39.60 13.23 27.56
C LYS A 106 40.58 12.25 26.90
N ILE A 107 40.97 12.56 25.68
CA ILE A 107 42.04 11.88 24.96
C ILE A 107 43.35 12.14 25.73
N PRO A 108 44.21 11.12 25.97
CA PRO A 108 45.47 11.27 26.70
C PRO A 108 46.45 12.25 26.03
#